data_AF-A0A832H1F8-F1
#
_entry.id   AF-A0A832H1F8-F1
#
_cell.length_a   1.000
_cell.length_b   1.000
_cell.length_c   1.000
_cell.angle_alpha   90.00
_cell.angle_beta   90.00
_cell.angle_gamma   90.00
#
_symmetry.space_group_name_H-M   'P 1'
#
loop_
_entity.id
_entity.type
_entity.pdbx_description
1 polymer ?
#
loop_
_entity_poly.entity_id
_entity_poly.type
_entity_poly.pdbx_seq_one_letter_code
_entity_poly.pdbx_strand_id
1 'polypeptide(L)'
;MAVRAVRVLKLRCPECGREAAIQVGEDTLAAAAASPAGLVGVADYHGDHVLVVYVDGEGRDRGVRVFRTLQRGEALRVNPSFLSYTGLVAGFRVSSGGWSVECFAGSPRALLRVLRNEQALDLELRSFEYAARVVEWGGGLLGALERAGLPDLGGLLLSILLLDANATNPPSPFATRLFEIALKARRLTVRVDPSAAELLREYASRVPGLSPRLVDFALSVNGWRLIDAVAGPDPLTIRERLQALMSLERRGVVGFEEVGA
;
A
#
# COMPACT_ATOMS: atom_id res chain seq x y z
N MET A 1 -8.21 1.39 22.54
CA MET A 1 -7.17 1.48 23.59
C MET A 1 -5.84 1.68 22.89
N ALA A 2 -5.07 2.72 23.23
CA ALA A 2 -3.77 2.95 22.62
C ALA A 2 -2.79 1.85 23.05
N VAL A 3 -2.05 1.28 22.10
CA VAL A 3 -0.96 0.35 22.39
C VAL A 3 0.06 1.05 23.27
N ARG A 4 0.41 0.44 24.39
CA ARG A 4 1.49 0.95 25.23
C ARG A 4 2.80 0.53 24.58
N ALA A 5 3.39 1.42 23.79
CA ALA A 5 4.75 1.21 23.29
C ALA A 5 5.67 0.98 24.50
N VAL A 6 6.38 -0.16 24.50
CA VAL A 6 7.40 -0.44 25.52
C VAL A 6 8.56 0.54 25.33
N ARG A 7 8.85 0.87 24.07
CA ARG A 7 9.87 1.83 23.67
C ARG A 7 9.52 2.49 22.34
N VAL A 8 9.99 3.72 22.14
CA VAL A 8 9.96 4.41 20.85
C VAL A 8 11.40 4.71 20.43
N LEU A 9 11.82 4.19 19.28
CA LEU A 9 13.14 4.46 18.69
C LEU A 9 12.99 5.64 17.73
N LYS A 10 13.84 6.66 17.87
CA LYS A 10 13.92 7.80 16.95
C LYS A 10 15.14 7.64 16.08
N LEU A 11 14.92 7.49 14.77
CA LEU A 11 15.97 7.14 13.81
C LEU A 11 15.82 8.03 12.59
N ARG A 12 16.94 8.32 11.92
CA ARG A 12 16.92 9.06 10.66
C ARG A 12 17.12 8.10 9.51
N CYS A 13 16.25 8.14 8.50
CA CYS A 13 16.44 7.30 7.33
C CYS A 13 17.71 7.73 6.57
N PRO A 14 18.62 6.80 6.26
CA PRO A 14 19.86 7.13 5.55
C PRO A 14 19.63 7.53 4.08
N GLU A 15 18.48 7.18 3.49
CA GLU A 15 18.18 7.49 2.08
C GLU A 15 17.58 8.90 1.92
N CYS A 16 16.48 9.22 2.62
CA CYS A 16 15.78 10.50 2.46
C CYS A 16 15.95 11.49 3.61
N GLY A 17 16.65 11.09 4.69
CA GLY A 17 16.89 11.96 5.83
C GLY A 17 15.66 12.26 6.71
N ARG A 18 14.49 11.68 6.42
CA ARG A 18 13.28 11.81 7.24
C ARG A 18 13.48 11.14 8.61
N GLU A 19 13.00 11.79 9.67
CA GLU A 19 12.93 11.19 11.00
C GLU A 19 11.75 10.21 11.09
N ALA A 20 12.04 9.00 11.55
CA ALA A 20 11.08 7.93 11.79
C ALA A 20 11.01 7.65 13.30
N ALA A 21 9.78 7.51 13.82
CA ALA A 21 9.50 7.09 15.18
C ALA A 21 8.96 5.66 15.17
N ILE A 22 9.82 4.70 15.46
CA ILE A 22 9.48 3.28 15.44
C ILE A 22 8.92 2.88 16.79
N GLN A 23 7.68 2.41 16.81
CA GLN A 23 7.05 1.89 18.02
C GLN A 23 7.44 0.43 18.23
N VAL A 24 8.11 0.14 19.35
CA VAL A 24 8.45 -1.22 19.78
C VAL A 24 7.49 -1.62 20.89
N GLY A 25 6.57 -2.54 20.57
CA GLY A 25 5.61 -3.12 21.51
C GLY A 25 6.04 -4.49 22.02
N GLU A 26 5.31 -5.04 22.98
CA GLU A 26 5.54 -6.38 23.54
C GLU A 26 5.59 -7.46 22.44
N ASP A 27 4.67 -7.39 21.47
CA ASP A 27 4.67 -8.33 20.35
C ASP A 27 5.94 -8.27 19.50
N THR A 28 6.57 -7.09 19.38
CA THR A 28 7.83 -6.93 18.64
C THR A 28 8.96 -7.64 19.38
N LEU A 29 9.00 -7.50 20.71
CA LEU A 29 9.97 -8.19 21.56
C LEU A 29 9.76 -9.71 21.51
N ALA A 30 8.50 -10.16 21.57
CA ALA A 30 8.15 -11.57 21.48
C ALA A 30 8.57 -12.16 20.11
N ALA A 31 8.32 -11.43 19.02
CA ALA A 31 8.74 -11.84 17.68
C ALA A 31 10.26 -11.91 17.53
N ALA A 32 11.00 -10.93 18.06
CA ALA A 32 12.46 -10.95 18.06
C ALA A 32 13.02 -12.12 18.89
N ALA A 33 12.43 -12.39 20.07
CA ALA A 33 12.83 -13.51 20.92
C ALA A 33 12.56 -14.88 20.30
N ALA A 34 11.49 -15.01 19.50
CA ALA A 34 11.14 -16.23 18.78
C ALA A 34 11.93 -16.42 17.47
N SER A 35 12.60 -15.38 16.98
CA SER A 35 13.40 -15.43 15.75
C SER A 35 14.71 -16.17 15.97
N PRO A 36 15.14 -17.08 15.06
CA PRO A 36 16.43 -17.76 15.18
C PRO A 36 17.64 -16.82 15.27
N ALA A 37 17.53 -15.64 14.66
CA ALA A 37 18.55 -14.60 14.71
C ALA A 37 18.46 -13.71 15.96
N GLY A 38 17.42 -13.85 16.79
CA GLY A 38 17.13 -12.96 17.91
C GLY A 38 16.70 -11.55 17.48
N LEU A 39 16.29 -11.38 16.21
CA LEU A 39 15.99 -10.10 15.58
C LEU A 39 14.65 -10.15 14.82
N VAL A 40 13.95 -9.01 14.82
CA VAL A 40 12.79 -8.75 13.97
C VAL A 40 12.97 -7.45 13.20
N GLY A 41 12.54 -7.42 11.94
CA GLY A 41 12.51 -6.19 11.14
C GLY A 41 11.21 -5.42 11.36
N VAL A 42 11.32 -4.15 11.78
CA VAL A 42 10.20 -3.20 11.85
C VAL A 42 10.33 -2.19 10.73
N ALA A 43 9.33 -2.13 9.86
CA ALA A 43 9.30 -1.34 8.64
C ALA A 43 8.54 -0.02 8.82
N ASP A 44 9.16 1.10 8.45
CA ASP A 44 8.52 2.42 8.36
C ASP A 44 8.46 2.89 6.90
N TYR A 45 7.27 3.32 6.48
CA TYR A 45 7.00 3.64 5.08
C TYR A 45 7.30 5.10 4.78
N HIS A 46 8.18 5.32 3.79
CA HIS A 46 8.62 6.65 3.40
C HIS A 46 8.11 7.10 2.03
N GLY A 47 7.24 6.33 1.38
CA GLY A 47 6.78 6.59 0.01
C GLY A 47 7.51 5.71 -1.00
N ASP A 48 8.71 6.14 -1.39
CA ASP A 48 9.52 5.51 -2.43
C ASP A 48 10.57 4.52 -1.88
N HIS A 49 10.62 4.28 -0.58
CA HIS A 49 11.43 3.23 0.02
C HIS A 49 10.87 2.88 1.41
N VAL A 50 11.38 1.81 1.98
CA VAL A 50 11.04 1.38 3.32
C VAL A 50 12.27 1.32 4.17
N LEU A 51 12.23 2.04 5.30
CA LEU A 51 13.22 1.92 6.36
C LEU A 51 12.88 0.70 7.20
N VAL A 52 13.71 -0.34 7.14
CA VAL A 52 13.60 -1.50 8.03
C VAL A 52 14.63 -1.37 9.14
N VAL A 53 14.13 -1.39 10.36
CA VAL A 53 14.91 -1.29 11.58
C VAL A 53 14.91 -2.66 12.23
N TYR A 54 16.09 -3.26 12.39
CA TYR A 54 16.22 -4.54 13.07
C TYR A 54 16.27 -4.32 14.57
N VAL A 55 15.30 -4.90 15.26
CA VAL A 55 15.10 -4.78 16.70
C VAL A 55 15.37 -6.13 17.36
N ASP A 56 16.13 -6.14 18.46
CA ASP A 56 16.39 -7.34 19.24
C ASP A 56 15.30 -7.62 20.31
N GLY A 57 15.42 -8.76 20.99
CA GLY A 57 14.50 -9.16 22.07
C GLY A 57 14.48 -8.21 23.29
N GLU A 58 15.42 -7.27 23.38
CA GLU A 58 15.44 -6.22 24.42
C GLU A 58 14.88 -4.88 23.91
N GLY A 59 14.47 -4.79 22.65
CA GLY A 59 13.92 -3.58 22.05
C GLY A 59 14.98 -2.55 21.66
N ARG A 60 16.22 -2.98 21.43
CA ARG A 60 17.32 -2.12 20.94
C ARG A 60 17.43 -2.25 19.42
N ASP A 61 17.81 -1.17 18.74
CA ASP A 61 18.18 -1.25 17.34
C ASP A 61 19.54 -1.94 17.18
N ARG A 62 19.63 -2.83 16.19
CA ARG A 62 20.86 -3.55 15.80
C ARG A 62 21.35 -3.20 14.40
N GLY A 63 20.61 -2.31 13.73
CA GLY A 63 20.95 -1.79 12.42
C GLY A 63 19.70 -1.35 11.68
N VAL A 64 19.94 -0.53 10.65
CA VAL A 64 18.92 -0.07 9.72
C VAL A 64 19.30 -0.48 8.30
N ARG A 65 18.31 -0.89 7.53
CA ARG A 65 18.44 -1.12 6.09
C ARG A 65 17.31 -0.44 5.37
N VAL A 66 17.59 0.03 4.17
CA VAL A 66 16.58 0.59 3.28
C VAL A 66 16.31 -0.44 2.20
N PHE A 67 15.06 -0.85 2.08
CA PHE A 67 14.62 -1.78 1.07
C PHE A 67 13.75 -1.07 0.04
N ARG A 68 13.95 -1.45 -1.22
CA ARG A 68 13.09 -1.02 -2.33
C ARG A 68 12.12 -2.11 -2.77
N THR A 69 12.36 -3.39 -2.45
CA THR A 69 11.53 -4.56 -2.79
C THR A 69 11.59 -5.61 -1.69
N LEU A 70 10.51 -6.37 -1.52
CA LEU A 70 10.48 -7.54 -0.63
C LEU A 70 11.40 -8.65 -1.15
N GLN A 71 12.00 -9.45 -0.27
CA GLN A 71 12.72 -10.68 -0.62
C GLN A 71 11.97 -11.92 -0.14
N ARG A 72 12.21 -13.08 -0.79
CA ARG A 72 11.65 -14.36 -0.33
C ARG A 72 12.25 -14.74 1.03
N GLY A 73 11.42 -15.29 1.92
CA GLY A 73 11.82 -15.65 3.28
C GLY A 73 11.71 -14.50 4.29
N GLU A 74 11.29 -13.30 3.87
CA GLU A 74 11.11 -12.16 4.77
C GLU A 74 9.71 -12.16 5.39
N ALA A 75 9.70 -12.02 6.71
CA ALA A 75 8.53 -11.61 7.48
C ALA A 75 8.77 -10.17 7.94
N LEU A 76 7.99 -9.22 7.41
CA LEU A 76 8.11 -7.81 7.74
C LEU A 76 6.92 -7.35 8.57
N ARG A 77 7.21 -6.64 9.65
CA ARG A 77 6.20 -5.97 10.46
C ARG A 77 6.22 -4.46 10.20
N VAL A 78 5.13 -3.95 9.64
CA VAL A 78 4.93 -2.53 9.37
C VAL A 78 4.58 -1.81 10.68
N ASN A 79 5.16 -0.62 10.87
CA ASN A 79 4.89 0.23 12.03
C ASN A 79 3.38 0.46 12.20
N PRO A 80 2.80 0.18 13.39
CA PRO A 80 1.37 0.36 13.63
C PRO A 80 0.85 1.78 13.37
N SER A 81 1.72 2.79 13.32
CA SER A 81 1.38 4.15 12.89
C SER A 81 0.73 4.20 11.50
N PHE A 82 1.03 3.25 10.61
CA PHE A 82 0.39 3.13 9.30
C PHE A 82 -1.14 2.98 9.39
N LEU A 83 -1.64 2.32 10.43
CA LEU A 83 -3.08 2.11 10.65
C LEU A 83 -3.82 3.40 11.01
N SER A 84 -3.11 4.51 11.23
CA SER A 84 -3.72 5.83 11.36
C SER A 84 -4.25 6.37 10.03
N TYR A 85 -3.78 5.83 8.90
CA TYR A 85 -4.27 6.19 7.58
C TYR A 85 -5.53 5.42 7.18
N THR A 86 -5.91 4.34 7.88
CA THR A 86 -7.03 3.47 7.50
C THR A 86 -8.30 3.74 8.30
N GLY A 87 -9.44 3.74 7.61
CA GLY A 87 -10.76 3.97 8.19
C GLY A 87 -11.46 2.70 8.67
N LEU A 88 -11.36 1.60 7.92
CA LEU A 88 -12.06 0.34 8.20
C LEU A 88 -11.10 -0.77 8.67
N VAL A 89 -9.94 -0.88 8.03
CA VAL A 89 -8.91 -1.87 8.36
C VAL A 89 -8.21 -1.47 9.66
N ALA A 90 -8.32 -2.30 10.68
CA ALA A 90 -7.66 -2.13 11.98
C ALA A 90 -6.32 -2.87 12.05
N GLY A 91 -6.09 -3.82 11.16
CA GLY A 91 -4.84 -4.56 11.03
C GLY A 91 -4.88 -5.49 9.83
N PHE A 92 -3.73 -5.91 9.32
CA PHE A 92 -3.64 -6.81 8.19
C PHE A 92 -2.41 -7.71 8.24
N ARG A 93 -2.51 -8.85 7.56
CA ARG A 93 -1.38 -9.67 7.15
C ARG A 93 -1.59 -10.15 5.72
N VAL A 94 -0.62 -9.90 4.86
CA VAL A 94 -0.56 -10.47 3.51
C VAL A 94 0.57 -11.48 3.50
N SER A 95 0.30 -12.69 3.01
CA SER A 95 1.33 -13.72 2.81
C SER A 95 1.22 -14.33 1.43
N SER A 96 2.37 -14.63 0.84
CA SER A 96 2.48 -15.33 -0.44
C SER A 96 3.85 -15.97 -0.58
N GLY A 97 3.91 -17.24 -1.02
CA GLY A 97 5.14 -17.83 -1.58
C GLY A 97 6.41 -17.68 -0.73
N GLY A 98 6.27 -17.73 0.60
CA GLY A 98 7.39 -17.66 1.55
C GLY A 98 7.74 -16.27 2.08
N TRP A 99 6.95 -15.23 1.79
CA TRP A 99 7.05 -13.93 2.47
C TRP A 99 5.74 -13.56 3.18
N SER A 100 5.85 -12.71 4.20
CA SER A 100 4.69 -12.11 4.86
C SER A 100 4.94 -10.66 5.23
N VAL A 101 3.90 -9.84 5.11
CA VAL A 101 3.89 -8.44 5.55
C VAL A 101 2.69 -8.26 6.45
N GLU A 102 2.92 -7.79 7.67
CA GLU A 102 1.85 -7.59 8.65
C GLU A 102 1.90 -6.22 9.31
N CYS A 103 0.73 -5.72 9.71
CA CYS A 103 0.57 -4.52 10.50
C CYS A 103 -0.59 -4.72 11.47
N PHE A 104 -0.31 -4.84 12.76
CA PHE A 104 -1.34 -4.95 13.80
C PHE A 104 -0.98 -4.05 14.99
N ALA A 105 -1.99 -3.37 15.53
CA ALA A 105 -1.90 -2.57 16.76
C ALA A 105 -2.04 -3.45 18.03
N GLY A 106 -1.39 -4.61 18.05
CA GLY A 106 -1.47 -5.61 19.13
C GLY A 106 -1.90 -6.98 18.63
N SER A 107 -2.29 -7.85 19.55
CA SER A 107 -2.88 -9.16 19.22
C SER A 107 -4.29 -9.01 18.63
N PRO A 108 -4.51 -9.40 17.37
CA PRO A 108 -5.81 -9.26 16.73
C PRO A 108 -6.84 -10.17 17.41
N ARG A 109 -8.06 -9.64 17.63
CA ARG A 109 -9.13 -10.42 18.29
C ARG A 109 -9.89 -11.33 17.33
N ALA A 110 -10.08 -10.86 16.10
CA ALA A 110 -10.78 -11.57 15.05
C ALA A 110 -10.20 -11.17 13.69
N LEU A 111 -10.03 -12.15 12.81
CA LEU A 111 -9.48 -11.94 11.47
C LEU A 111 -10.46 -12.46 10.43
N LEU A 112 -10.76 -11.61 9.46
CA LEU A 112 -11.37 -12.01 8.20
C LEU A 112 -10.25 -12.50 7.28
N ARG A 113 -10.31 -13.77 6.89
CA ARG A 113 -9.31 -14.40 6.03
C ARG A 113 -9.86 -14.56 4.61
N VAL A 114 -9.12 -14.03 3.63
CA VAL A 114 -9.33 -14.25 2.20
C VAL A 114 -8.20 -15.11 1.67
N LEU A 115 -8.53 -16.17 0.93
CA LEU A 115 -7.57 -17.15 0.42
C LEU A 115 -7.66 -17.25 -1.10
N ARG A 116 -6.51 -17.38 -1.76
CA ARG A 116 -6.40 -17.69 -3.18
C ARG A 116 -5.09 -18.41 -3.43
N ASN A 117 -5.14 -19.69 -3.82
CA ASN A 117 -3.95 -20.53 -4.00
C ASN A 117 -3.04 -20.47 -2.75
N GLU A 118 -1.75 -20.22 -2.92
CA GLU A 118 -0.75 -20.06 -1.86
C GLU A 118 -0.72 -18.65 -1.22
N GLN A 119 -1.74 -17.82 -1.48
CA GLN A 119 -1.83 -16.44 -1.01
C GLN A 119 -2.94 -16.28 0.02
N ALA A 120 -2.65 -15.52 1.07
CA ALA A 120 -3.62 -15.17 2.09
C ALA A 120 -3.60 -13.67 2.39
N LEU A 121 -4.79 -13.14 2.63
CA LEU A 121 -5.01 -11.81 3.18
C LEU A 121 -5.85 -11.97 4.45
N ASP A 122 -5.24 -11.74 5.60
CA ASP A 122 -5.91 -11.65 6.88
C ASP A 122 -6.16 -10.17 7.20
N LEU A 123 -7.38 -9.83 7.60
CA LEU A 123 -7.79 -8.46 7.94
C LEU A 123 -8.47 -8.45 9.31
N GLU A 124 -7.97 -7.61 10.21
CA GLU A 124 -8.73 -7.17 11.38
C GLU A 124 -9.55 -5.95 10.96
N LEU A 125 -10.86 -5.98 11.15
CA LEU A 125 -11.76 -4.88 10.77
C LEU A 125 -12.28 -4.16 12.00
N ARG A 126 -12.43 -2.84 11.92
CA ARG A 126 -13.10 -2.03 12.95
C ARG A 126 -14.60 -2.34 13.03
N SER A 127 -15.19 -2.74 11.91
CA SER A 127 -16.59 -3.15 11.78
C SER A 127 -16.71 -4.26 10.73
N PHE A 128 -17.54 -5.26 11.00
CA PHE A 128 -17.84 -6.36 10.06
C PHE A 128 -19.04 -6.06 9.14
N GLU A 129 -19.65 -4.88 9.21
CA GLU A 129 -20.77 -4.47 8.36
C GLU A 129 -20.48 -4.64 6.86
N TYR A 130 -19.24 -4.36 6.44
CA TYR A 130 -18.80 -4.46 5.05
C TYR A 130 -18.00 -5.73 4.75
N ALA A 131 -18.02 -6.74 5.63
CA ALA A 131 -17.14 -7.92 5.51
C ALA A 131 -17.27 -8.64 4.16
N ALA A 132 -18.49 -8.82 3.64
CA ALA A 132 -18.69 -9.44 2.33
C ALA A 132 -17.99 -8.68 1.19
N ARG A 133 -18.13 -7.34 1.17
CA ARG A 133 -17.46 -6.48 0.17
C ARG A 133 -15.95 -6.50 0.34
N VAL A 134 -15.47 -6.53 1.59
CA VAL A 134 -14.03 -6.67 1.89
C VAL A 134 -13.49 -8.00 1.35
N VAL A 135 -14.23 -9.11 1.47
CA VAL A 135 -13.83 -10.40 0.87
C VAL A 135 -13.72 -10.28 -0.65
N GLU A 136 -14.69 -9.65 -1.32
CA GLU A 136 -14.65 -9.51 -2.78
C GLU A 136 -13.49 -8.62 -3.25
N TRP A 137 -13.28 -7.47 -2.61
CA TRP A 137 -12.11 -6.61 -2.88
C TRP A 137 -10.79 -7.33 -2.57
N GLY A 138 -10.72 -8.06 -1.45
CA GLY A 138 -9.57 -8.89 -1.09
C GLY A 138 -9.27 -9.95 -2.16
N GLY A 139 -10.30 -10.58 -2.73
CA GLY A 139 -10.15 -11.51 -3.85
C GLY A 139 -9.55 -10.87 -5.10
N GLY A 140 -9.92 -9.61 -5.38
CA GLY A 140 -9.31 -8.79 -6.43
C GLY A 140 -7.83 -8.49 -6.16
N LEU A 141 -7.47 -8.17 -4.91
CA LEU A 141 -6.07 -7.93 -4.52
C LEU A 141 -5.21 -9.19 -4.66
N LEU A 142 -5.67 -10.33 -4.15
CA LEU A 142 -4.94 -11.60 -4.33
C LEU A 142 -4.85 -11.97 -5.82
N GLY A 143 -5.92 -11.74 -6.60
CA GLY A 143 -5.89 -11.94 -8.05
C GLY A 143 -4.89 -11.05 -8.80
N ALA A 144 -4.59 -9.87 -8.26
CA ALA A 144 -3.58 -8.97 -8.79
C ALA A 144 -2.16 -9.37 -8.37
N LEU A 145 -1.97 -9.81 -7.11
CA LEU A 145 -0.69 -10.31 -6.61
C LEU A 145 -0.17 -11.49 -7.43
N GLU A 146 -1.05 -12.41 -7.80
CA GLU A 146 -0.74 -13.53 -8.69
C GLU A 146 -0.15 -13.09 -10.04
N ARG A 147 -0.57 -11.94 -10.58
CA ARG A 147 -0.14 -11.43 -11.90
C ARG A 147 1.00 -10.43 -11.84
N ALA A 148 1.09 -9.65 -10.76
CA ALA A 148 2.10 -8.60 -10.60
C ALA A 148 3.49 -9.16 -10.26
N GLY A 149 3.57 -10.42 -9.78
CA GLY A 149 4.80 -11.01 -9.27
C GLY A 149 5.13 -10.50 -7.86
N LEU A 150 6.41 -10.48 -7.49
CA LEU A 150 6.84 -10.00 -6.16
C LEU A 150 6.63 -8.48 -6.06
N PRO A 151 5.69 -8.01 -5.23
CA PRO A 151 5.42 -6.58 -5.13
C PRO A 151 6.53 -5.90 -4.33
N ASP A 152 6.75 -4.61 -4.61
CA ASP A 152 7.43 -3.78 -3.63
C ASP A 152 6.48 -3.47 -2.46
N LEU A 153 7.06 -3.22 -1.28
CA LEU A 153 6.27 -2.98 -0.08
C LEU A 153 5.41 -1.70 -0.21
N GLY A 154 5.85 -0.69 -0.95
CA GLY A 154 5.06 0.52 -1.18
C GLY A 154 3.79 0.26 -1.99
N GLY A 155 3.92 -0.49 -3.10
CA GLY A 155 2.78 -0.93 -3.91
C GLY A 155 1.81 -1.84 -3.13
N LEU A 156 2.32 -2.68 -2.24
CA LEU A 156 1.49 -3.50 -1.35
C LEU A 156 0.72 -2.63 -0.34
N LEU A 157 1.39 -1.70 0.33
CA LEU A 157 0.75 -0.79 1.30
C LEU A 157 -0.28 0.13 0.63
N LEU A 158 0.05 0.66 -0.55
CA LEU A 158 -0.89 1.40 -1.40
C LEU A 158 -2.14 0.56 -1.70
N SER A 159 -1.97 -0.73 -1.99
CA SER A 159 -3.08 -1.64 -2.24
C SER A 159 -3.95 -1.86 -1.00
N ILE A 160 -3.38 -1.89 0.21
CA ILE A 160 -4.16 -1.95 1.46
C ILE A 160 -4.98 -0.67 1.66
N LEU A 161 -4.40 0.51 1.41
CA LEU A 161 -5.13 1.78 1.49
C LEU A 161 -6.28 1.84 0.47
N LEU A 162 -6.05 1.34 -0.75
CA LEU A 162 -7.09 1.26 -1.77
C LEU A 162 -8.20 0.28 -1.40
N LEU A 163 -7.86 -0.88 -0.82
CA LEU A 163 -8.85 -1.82 -0.31
C LEU A 163 -9.72 -1.15 0.75
N ASP A 164 -9.11 -0.48 1.72
CA ASP A 164 -9.80 0.27 2.78
C ASP A 164 -10.76 1.33 2.21
N ALA A 165 -10.28 2.16 1.27
CA ALA A 165 -11.04 3.23 0.64
C ALA A 165 -12.20 2.74 -0.26
N ASN A 166 -12.14 1.49 -0.74
CA ASN A 166 -13.15 0.93 -1.62
C ASN A 166 -14.10 -0.07 -0.91
N ALA A 167 -13.74 -0.57 0.27
CA ALA A 167 -14.47 -1.63 0.96
C ALA A 167 -15.96 -1.31 1.22
N THR A 168 -16.31 -0.03 1.36
CA THR A 168 -17.70 0.41 1.56
C THR A 168 -18.52 0.40 0.27
N ASN A 169 -17.89 0.27 -0.90
CA ASN A 169 -18.54 0.28 -2.21
C ASN A 169 -18.57 -1.14 -2.82
N PRO A 170 -19.59 -1.48 -3.63
CA PRO A 170 -19.58 -2.70 -4.40
C PRO A 170 -18.30 -2.81 -5.25
N PRO A 171 -17.70 -4.00 -5.37
CA PRO A 171 -16.49 -4.18 -6.14
C PRO A 171 -16.72 -3.85 -7.61
N SER A 172 -15.78 -3.08 -8.17
CA SER A 172 -15.78 -2.78 -9.59
C SER A 172 -15.35 -4.00 -10.41
N PRO A 173 -15.86 -4.20 -11.63
CA PRO A 173 -15.30 -5.17 -12.58
C PRO A 173 -13.79 -4.94 -12.85
N PHE A 174 -13.27 -3.75 -12.54
CA PHE A 174 -11.87 -3.38 -12.71
C PHE A 174 -11.05 -3.51 -11.41
N ALA A 175 -11.59 -4.12 -10.34
CA ALA A 175 -10.92 -4.22 -9.04
C ALA A 175 -9.53 -4.87 -9.13
N THR A 176 -9.41 -6.00 -9.83
CA THR A 176 -8.11 -6.67 -10.03
C THR A 176 -7.13 -5.75 -10.76
N ARG A 177 -7.56 -5.06 -11.81
CA ARG A 177 -6.70 -4.15 -12.58
C ARG A 177 -6.23 -2.96 -11.75
N LEU A 178 -7.09 -2.42 -10.88
CA LEU A 178 -6.73 -1.36 -9.95
C LEU A 178 -5.59 -1.80 -9.02
N PHE A 179 -5.68 -3.00 -8.44
CA PHE A 179 -4.61 -3.53 -7.60
C PHE A 179 -3.36 -3.90 -8.39
N GLU A 180 -3.47 -4.42 -9.62
CA GLU A 180 -2.30 -4.70 -10.47
C GLU A 180 -1.48 -3.43 -10.71
N ILE A 181 -2.16 -2.33 -11.00
CA ILE A 181 -1.52 -1.02 -11.19
C ILE A 181 -0.91 -0.52 -9.88
N ALA A 182 -1.63 -0.64 -8.76
CA ALA A 182 -1.15 -0.22 -7.45
C ALA A 182 0.10 -0.99 -7.00
N LEU A 183 0.11 -2.31 -7.16
CA LEU A 183 1.25 -3.18 -6.84
C LEU A 183 2.48 -2.88 -7.69
N LYS A 184 2.29 -2.29 -8.87
CA LYS A 184 3.37 -1.86 -9.77
C LYS A 184 3.68 -0.37 -9.70
N ALA A 185 3.02 0.41 -8.84
CA ALA A 185 3.02 1.86 -8.90
C ALA A 185 4.42 2.51 -8.81
N ARG A 186 5.41 1.84 -8.21
CA ARG A 186 6.79 2.32 -8.19
C ARG A 186 7.54 2.16 -9.51
N ARG A 187 7.15 1.17 -10.31
CA ARG A 187 7.75 0.86 -11.62
C ARG A 187 7.01 1.56 -12.74
N LEU A 188 5.79 2.04 -12.51
CA LEU A 188 5.00 2.75 -13.51
C LEU A 188 5.28 4.25 -13.46
N THR A 189 5.44 4.85 -14.63
CA THR A 189 5.48 6.31 -14.83
C THR A 189 4.23 6.75 -15.58
N VAL A 190 3.65 7.87 -15.17
CA VAL A 190 2.52 8.49 -15.85
C VAL A 190 3.01 9.19 -17.10
N ARG A 191 2.47 8.84 -18.27
CA ARG A 191 2.65 9.60 -19.51
C ARG A 191 1.32 10.18 -19.94
N VAL A 192 1.35 11.42 -20.40
CA VAL A 192 0.17 12.09 -20.97
C VAL A 192 0.46 12.40 -22.43
N ASP A 193 -0.44 12.01 -23.32
CA ASP A 193 -0.46 12.49 -24.69
C ASP A 193 -1.03 13.91 -24.70
N PRO A 194 -0.23 14.95 -25.02
CA PRO A 194 -0.69 16.33 -25.00
C PRO A 194 -1.84 16.60 -25.98
N SER A 195 -1.82 15.95 -27.15
CA SER A 195 -2.83 16.14 -28.20
C SER A 195 -4.17 15.55 -27.76
N ALA A 196 -4.13 14.33 -27.20
CA ALA A 196 -5.32 13.67 -26.66
C ALA A 196 -5.88 14.42 -25.43
N ALA A 197 -5.00 14.96 -24.58
CA ALA A 197 -5.37 15.75 -23.42
C ALA A 197 -6.07 17.07 -23.83
N GLU A 198 -5.54 17.77 -24.83
CA GLU A 198 -6.14 18.99 -25.35
C GLU A 198 -7.53 18.73 -25.93
N LEU A 199 -7.66 17.70 -26.78
CA LEU A 199 -8.95 17.30 -27.33
C LEU A 199 -9.95 16.93 -26.24
N LEU A 200 -9.53 16.12 -25.25
CA LEU A 200 -10.39 15.74 -24.12
C LEU A 200 -10.85 16.98 -23.34
N ARG A 201 -9.99 17.97 -23.13
CA ARG A 201 -10.34 19.20 -22.42
C ARG A 201 -11.45 19.98 -23.12
N GLU A 202 -11.45 20.02 -24.46
CA GLU A 202 -12.46 20.75 -25.25
C GLU A 202 -13.87 20.16 -25.12
N TYR A 203 -13.99 18.83 -25.09
CA TYR A 203 -15.29 18.15 -25.02
C TYR A 203 -15.66 17.64 -23.63
N ALA A 204 -14.74 17.66 -22.64
CA ALA A 204 -14.98 17.10 -21.31
C ALA A 204 -16.23 17.68 -20.63
N SER A 205 -16.46 18.99 -20.76
CA SER A 205 -17.64 19.67 -20.22
C SER A 205 -18.96 19.20 -20.81
N ARG A 206 -18.93 18.51 -21.97
CA ARG A 206 -20.10 17.97 -22.67
C ARG A 206 -20.37 16.50 -22.31
N VAL A 207 -19.48 15.84 -21.58
CA VAL A 207 -19.61 14.43 -21.21
C VAL A 207 -19.92 14.31 -19.71
N PRO A 208 -21.09 13.77 -19.32
CA PRO A 208 -21.43 13.58 -17.92
C PRO A 208 -20.37 12.77 -17.16
N GLY A 209 -19.98 13.27 -15.99
CA GLY A 209 -18.99 12.62 -15.13
C GLY A 209 -17.53 12.82 -15.55
N LEU A 210 -17.27 13.57 -16.63
CA LEU A 210 -15.92 13.96 -17.05
C LEU A 210 -15.69 15.43 -16.71
N SER A 211 -14.55 15.73 -16.07
CA SER A 211 -14.18 17.09 -15.70
C SER A 211 -12.86 17.46 -16.38
N PRO A 212 -12.75 18.67 -16.97
CA PRO A 212 -11.47 19.21 -17.44
C PRO A 212 -10.37 19.16 -16.37
N ARG A 213 -10.74 19.25 -15.08
CA ARG A 213 -9.80 19.16 -13.96
C ARG A 213 -9.05 17.83 -13.88
N LEU A 214 -9.63 16.74 -14.40
CA LEU A 214 -8.95 15.44 -14.46
C LEU A 214 -7.76 15.51 -15.42
N VAL A 215 -7.92 16.23 -16.54
CA VAL A 215 -6.87 16.45 -17.53
C VAL A 215 -5.78 17.34 -16.94
N ASP A 216 -6.17 18.41 -16.26
CA ASP A 216 -5.20 19.32 -15.60
C ASP A 216 -4.38 18.57 -14.54
N PHE A 217 -5.03 17.71 -13.76
CA PHE A 217 -4.35 16.83 -12.82
C PHE A 217 -3.36 15.90 -13.53
N ALA A 218 -3.79 15.18 -14.57
CA ALA A 218 -2.91 14.25 -15.30
C ALA A 218 -1.68 14.97 -15.88
N LEU A 219 -1.86 16.14 -16.48
CA LEU A 219 -0.75 16.96 -17.01
C LEU A 219 0.21 17.39 -15.90
N SER A 220 -0.30 17.74 -14.71
CA SER A 220 0.53 18.16 -13.57
C SER A 220 1.44 17.05 -13.02
N VAL A 221 1.10 15.78 -13.27
CA VAL A 221 1.88 14.60 -12.84
C VAL A 221 2.53 13.86 -14.01
N ASN A 222 2.57 14.47 -15.21
CA ASN A 222 3.22 13.85 -16.36
C ASN A 222 4.72 13.63 -16.10
N GLY A 223 5.20 12.41 -16.36
CA GLY A 223 6.57 11.98 -16.10
C GLY A 223 6.84 11.58 -14.64
N TRP A 224 5.88 11.72 -13.73
CA TRP A 224 6.04 11.28 -12.35
C TRP A 224 5.86 9.77 -12.24
N ARG A 225 6.53 9.15 -11.26
CA ARG A 225 6.19 7.77 -10.89
C ARG A 225 4.77 7.74 -10.34
N LEU A 226 4.06 6.65 -10.63
CA LEU A 226 2.65 6.55 -10.27
C LEU A 226 2.45 6.62 -8.76
N ILE A 227 3.36 6.02 -7.97
CA ILE A 227 3.30 6.08 -6.51
C ILE A 227 3.32 7.52 -5.97
N ASP A 228 4.08 8.41 -6.62
CA ASP A 228 4.20 9.82 -6.23
C ASP A 228 3.00 10.62 -6.76
N ALA A 229 2.55 10.31 -7.98
CA ALA A 229 1.40 10.97 -8.61
C ALA A 229 0.09 10.77 -7.82
N VAL A 230 -0.09 9.59 -7.20
CA VAL A 230 -1.30 9.28 -6.42
C VAL A 230 -1.17 9.58 -4.93
N ALA A 231 0.02 9.95 -4.44
CA ALA A 231 0.26 10.19 -3.03
C ALA A 231 -0.65 11.29 -2.48
N GLY A 232 -1.42 10.98 -1.43
CA GLY A 232 -2.41 11.88 -0.83
C GLY A 232 -2.39 11.83 0.69
N PRO A 233 -3.06 12.80 1.36
CA PRO A 233 -3.11 12.85 2.82
C PRO A 233 -3.96 11.72 3.43
N ASP A 234 -4.83 11.09 2.64
CA ASP A 234 -5.77 10.07 3.07
C ASP A 234 -6.08 9.05 1.93
N PRO A 235 -6.61 7.86 2.26
CA PRO A 235 -6.91 6.81 1.27
C PRO A 235 -7.95 7.18 0.22
N LEU A 236 -8.91 8.04 0.56
CA LEU A 236 -9.96 8.48 -0.36
C LEU A 236 -9.34 9.35 -1.47
N THR A 237 -8.47 10.29 -1.10
CA THR A 237 -7.71 11.10 -2.06
C THR A 237 -6.85 10.23 -2.98
N ILE A 238 -6.16 9.23 -2.41
CA ILE A 238 -5.35 8.28 -3.20
C ILE A 238 -6.22 7.52 -4.20
N ARG A 239 -7.37 7.00 -3.75
CA ARG A 239 -8.34 6.29 -4.59
C ARG A 239 -8.83 7.17 -5.74
N GLU A 240 -9.24 8.39 -5.46
CA GLU A 240 -9.77 9.32 -6.47
C GLU A 240 -8.71 9.65 -7.53
N ARG A 241 -7.46 9.92 -7.13
CA ARG A 241 -6.35 10.19 -8.06
C ARG A 241 -6.03 8.98 -8.94
N LEU A 242 -5.96 7.78 -8.38
CA LEU A 242 -5.70 6.57 -9.16
C LEU A 242 -6.85 6.28 -10.15
N GLN A 243 -8.10 6.39 -9.68
CA GLN A 243 -9.27 6.21 -10.54
C GLN A 243 -9.33 7.25 -11.66
N ALA A 244 -8.95 8.50 -11.39
CA ALA A 244 -8.83 9.54 -12.40
C ALA A 244 -7.83 9.15 -13.50
N LEU A 245 -6.62 8.76 -13.13
CA LEU A 245 -5.58 8.34 -14.09
C LEU A 245 -6.01 7.10 -14.87
N MET A 246 -6.59 6.09 -14.23
CA MET A 246 -7.12 4.90 -14.91
C MET A 246 -8.27 5.22 -15.87
N SER A 247 -9.14 6.18 -15.51
CA SER A 247 -10.22 6.62 -16.39
C SER A 247 -9.67 7.29 -17.65
N LEU A 248 -8.60 8.07 -17.53
CA LEU A 248 -7.92 8.71 -18.66
C LEU A 248 -7.09 7.70 -19.48
N GLU A 249 -6.52 6.68 -18.85
CA GLU A 249 -5.80 5.62 -19.55
C GLU A 249 -6.71 4.82 -20.48
N ARG A 250 -7.92 4.47 -20.02
CA ARG A 250 -8.95 3.85 -20.86
C ARG A 250 -9.39 4.69 -22.05
N ARG A 251 -9.10 6.00 -22.04
CA ARG A 251 -9.43 6.95 -23.11
C ARG A 251 -8.24 7.26 -24.01
N GLY A 252 -7.09 6.61 -23.79
CA GLY A 252 -5.86 6.86 -24.55
C GLY A 252 -5.19 8.20 -24.25
N VAL A 253 -5.60 8.89 -23.18
CA VAL A 253 -5.01 10.19 -22.79
C VAL A 253 -3.79 9.99 -21.89
N VAL A 254 -3.85 8.96 -21.04
CA VAL A 254 -2.77 8.59 -20.11
C VAL A 254 -2.21 7.22 -20.49
N GLY A 255 -0.89 7.05 -20.40
CA GLY A 255 -0.23 5.76 -20.42
C GLY A 255 0.46 5.48 -19.09
N PHE A 256 0.50 4.21 -18.69
CA PHE A 256 1.34 3.74 -17.59
C PHE A 256 2.52 2.95 -18.17
N GLU A 257 3.70 3.56 -18.19
CA GLU A 257 4.90 2.95 -18.75
C GLU A 257 5.75 2.33 -17.65
N GLU A 258 6.18 1.08 -17.81
CA GLU A 258 7.15 0.47 -16.91
C GLU A 258 8.55 1.06 -17.15
N VAL A 259 9.14 1.63 -16.11
CA VAL A 259 10.56 2.01 -16.09
C VAL A 259 11.34 0.80 -15.60
N GLY A 260 12.39 0.44 -16.34
CA GLY A 260 13.17 -0.80 -16.16
C GLY A 260 13.43 -1.21 -14.71
N ALA A 261 13.31 -2.52 -14.47
CA ALA A 261 13.51 -3.19 -13.19
C ALA A 261 14.94 -3.02 -12.64
#